data_AF-A0A954GRS7-F1
#
_entry.id   AF-A0A954GRS7-F1
#
_cell.length_a   1.000
_cell.length_b   1.000
_cell.length_c   1.000
_cell.angle_alpha   90.00
_cell.angle_beta   90.00
_cell.angle_gamma   90.00
#
_symmetry.space_group_name_H-M   'P 1'
#
loop_
_entity.id
_entity.type
_entity.pdbx_description
1 polymer ?
#
loop_
_entity_poly.entity_id
_entity_poly.type
_entity_poly.pdbx_seq_one_letter_code
_entity_poly.pdbx_strand_id
1 'polypeptide(L)' 'HTPKAGNKDIDVPLVQMNALMGLIADVLTEAIAGLDLDRDAMLKTIRAFHKLLWIQNDFITRHYQGASISAAE' A
#
# COMPACT_ATOMS: atom_id res chain seq x y z
N HIS A 1 -2.08 12.62 -2.43
CA HIS A 1 -3.14 13.58 -2.80
C HIS A 1 -4.36 13.21 -2.00
N THR A 2 -4.55 13.91 -0.89
CA THR A 2 -5.69 13.79 0.02
C THR A 2 -6.25 15.19 0.27
N PRO A 3 -7.44 15.34 0.88
CA PRO A 3 -8.00 16.66 1.12
C PRO A 3 -7.10 17.56 2.00
N LYS A 4 -6.20 16.96 2.79
CA LYS A 4 -5.28 17.66 3.71
C LYS A 4 -3.82 17.73 3.24
N ALA A 5 -3.43 17.01 2.18
CA ALA A 5 -2.03 16.99 1.73
C ALA A 5 -1.87 16.70 0.22
N GLY A 6 -0.97 17.46 -0.41
CA GLY A 6 -0.71 17.42 -1.84
C GLY A 6 -1.52 18.45 -2.63
N ASN A 7 -1.65 18.23 -3.93
CA ASN A 7 -2.50 19.06 -4.80
C ASN A 7 -3.98 18.93 -4.36
N LYS A 8 -4.61 20.07 -4.04
CA LYS A 8 -6.00 20.16 -3.58
C LYS A 8 -7.03 19.88 -4.69
N ASP A 9 -6.64 20.02 -5.94
CA ASP A 9 -7.48 19.69 -7.10
C ASP A 9 -7.57 18.18 -7.35
N ILE A 10 -6.77 17.40 -6.61
CA ILE A 10 -6.71 15.94 -6.72
C ILE A 10 -7.03 15.35 -5.34
N ASP A 11 -8.19 14.72 -5.24
CA ASP A 11 -8.55 13.90 -4.08
C ASP A 11 -8.68 12.44 -4.52
N VAL A 12 -7.77 11.60 -4.03
CA VAL A 12 -7.80 10.16 -4.30
C VAL A 12 -8.48 9.50 -3.12
N PRO A 13 -9.61 8.80 -3.27
CA PRO A 13 -10.23 8.14 -2.13
C PRO A 13 -9.45 6.89 -1.67
N LEU A 14 -9.60 6.54 -0.38
CA LEU A 14 -8.85 5.44 0.24
C LEU A 14 -9.06 4.09 -0.46
N VAL A 15 -10.25 3.84 -1.00
CA VAL A 15 -10.55 2.58 -1.70
C VAL A 15 -9.68 2.41 -2.96
N GLN A 16 -9.38 3.48 -3.69
CA GLN A 16 -8.48 3.46 -4.84
C GLN A 16 -7.04 3.21 -4.41
N MET A 17 -6.60 3.77 -3.28
CA MET A 17 -5.27 3.45 -2.73
C MET A 17 -5.16 1.99 -2.31
N ASN A 18 -6.19 1.42 -1.69
CA ASN A 18 -6.21 0.00 -1.34
C ASN A 18 -6.15 -0.88 -2.60
N ALA A 19 -6.88 -0.53 -3.65
CA ALA A 19 -6.83 -1.23 -4.93
C ALA A 19 -5.43 -1.18 -5.56
N LEU A 20 -4.79 0.00 -5.54
CA LEU A 20 -3.41 0.17 -5.98
C LEU A 20 -2.44 -0.70 -5.17
N MET A 21 -2.57 -0.72 -3.85
CA MET A 21 -1.72 -1.57 -2.99
C MET A 21 -1.91 -3.06 -3.28
N GLY A 22 -3.14 -3.49 -3.61
CA GLY A 22 -3.42 -4.85 -4.06
C GLY A 22 -2.69 -5.19 -5.37
N LEU A 23 -2.76 -4.30 -6.36
CA LEU A 23 -2.04 -4.46 -7.64
C LEU A 23 -0.51 -4.52 -7.42
N ILE A 24 0.04 -3.63 -6.59
CA ILE A 24 1.47 -3.62 -6.28
C ILE A 24 1.91 -4.92 -5.62
N ALA A 25 1.10 -5.46 -4.69
CA ALA A 25 1.41 -6.73 -4.04
C ALA A 25 1.44 -7.90 -5.03
N ASP A 26 0.51 -7.93 -5.98
CA ASP A 26 0.42 -8.96 -7.02
C ASP A 26 1.64 -8.90 -7.97
N VAL A 27 1.91 -7.73 -8.56
CA VAL A 27 3.03 -7.53 -9.47
C VAL A 27 4.38 -7.81 -8.80
N LEU A 28 4.54 -7.42 -7.52
CA LEU A 28 5.76 -7.71 -6.78
C LEU A 28 5.91 -9.21 -6.49
N THR A 29 4.81 -9.91 -6.22
CA THR A 29 4.81 -11.36 -6.02
C THR A 29 5.19 -12.08 -7.30
N GLU A 30 4.63 -11.68 -8.45
CA GLU A 30 5.01 -12.19 -9.77
C GLU A 30 6.50 -11.94 -10.05
N ALA A 31 6.98 -10.72 -9.80
CA ALA A 31 8.38 -10.37 -10.00
C ALA A 31 9.33 -11.23 -9.14
N ILE A 32 8.99 -11.48 -7.86
CA ILE A 32 9.78 -12.35 -6.98
C ILE A 32 9.75 -13.81 -7.47
N ALA A 33 8.60 -14.29 -7.97
CA ALA A 33 8.47 -15.63 -8.53
C ALA A 33 9.29 -15.84 -9.81
N GLY A 34 9.58 -14.76 -10.55
CA GLY A 34 10.45 -14.78 -11.73
C GLY A 34 11.95 -14.75 -11.44
N LEU A 35 12.36 -14.63 -10.17
CA LEU A 35 13.77 -14.65 -9.78
C LEU A 35 14.31 -16.08 -9.68
N ASP A 36 15.61 -16.25 -9.96
CA ASP A 36 16.32 -17.52 -9.78
C ASP A 36 16.68 -17.74 -8.29
N LEU A 37 15.65 -17.97 -7.47
CA LEU A 37 15.76 -18.24 -6.04
C LEU A 37 15.32 -19.68 -5.75
N ASP A 38 15.97 -20.32 -4.78
CA ASP A 38 15.42 -21.57 -4.25
C ASP A 38 14.05 -21.32 -3.58
N ARG A 39 13.26 -22.38 -3.46
CA ARG A 39 11.87 -22.28 -2.96
C ARG A 39 11.79 -21.65 -1.57
N ASP A 40 12.72 -21.97 -0.66
CA ASP A 40 12.69 -21.44 0.69
C ASP A 40 13.06 -19.95 0.72
N ALA A 41 14.08 -19.55 -0.05
CA ALA A 41 14.42 -18.14 -0.24
C ALA A 41 13.27 -17.35 -0.88
N MET A 42 12.63 -17.87 -1.93
CA MET A 42 11.48 -17.24 -2.58
C MET A 42 10.34 -17.01 -1.59
N LEU A 43 9.95 -18.04 -0.82
CA LEU A 43 8.88 -17.92 0.18
C LEU A 43 9.23 -16.92 1.30
N LYS A 44 10.49 -16.91 1.77
CA LYS A 44 10.96 -15.93 2.76
C LYS A 44 10.87 -14.51 2.22
N THR A 45 11.29 -14.29 0.97
CA THR A 45 11.23 -13.00 0.28
C THR A 45 9.79 -12.52 0.12
N ILE A 46 8.89 -13.35 -0.40
CA ILE A 46 7.46 -13.03 -0.53
C ILE A 46 6.87 -12.63 0.83
N ARG A 47 7.14 -13.38 1.90
CA ARG A 47 6.64 -13.03 3.24
C ARG A 47 7.22 -11.73 3.79
N ALA A 48 8.50 -11.45 3.54
CA ALA A 48 9.15 -10.22 3.98
C ALA A 48 8.51 -8.98 3.31
N PHE A 49 8.33 -9.04 1.98
CA PHE A 49 7.70 -7.95 1.24
C PHE A 49 6.22 -7.80 1.54
N HIS A 50 5.46 -8.88 1.75
CA HIS A 50 4.07 -8.77 2.21
C HIS A 50 3.95 -8.04 3.56
N LYS A 51 4.86 -8.29 4.52
CA LYS A 51 4.89 -7.55 5.79
C LYS A 51 5.18 -6.07 5.56
N LEU A 52 6.13 -5.76 4.68
CA LEU A 52 6.44 -4.37 4.31
C LEU A 52 5.22 -3.67 3.70
N LEU A 53 4.55 -4.31 2.73
CA LEU A 53 3.37 -3.74 2.08
C LEU A 53 2.21 -3.55 3.06
N TRP A 54 2.05 -4.45 4.02
CA TRP A 54 1.07 -4.28 5.09
C TRP A 54 1.36 -3.03 5.95
N ILE A 55 2.62 -2.82 6.35
CA ILE A 55 3.04 -1.61 7.09
C ILE A 55 2.79 -0.35 6.25
N GLN A 56 3.11 -0.38 4.96
CA GLN A 56 2.83 0.76 4.07
C GLN A 56 1.33 1.05 3.96
N ASN A 57 0.50 0.02 3.86
CA ASN A 57 -0.95 0.18 3.81
C ASN A 57 -1.52 0.76 5.12
N ASP A 58 -0.96 0.37 6.26
CA ASP A 58 -1.30 0.95 7.56
C ASP A 58 -0.95 2.44 7.62
N PHE A 59 0.25 2.84 7.18
CA PHE A 59 0.63 4.26 7.12
C PHE A 59 -0.24 5.07 6.15
N ILE A 60 -0.60 4.50 5.00
CA ILE A 60 -1.56 5.11 4.08
C ILE A 60 -2.89 5.30 4.81
N THR A 61 -3.45 4.26 5.43
CA THR A 61 -4.73 4.34 6.14
C THR A 61 -4.72 5.41 7.23
N ARG A 62 -3.65 5.51 8.03
CA ARG A 62 -3.49 6.55 9.05
C ARG A 62 -3.44 7.96 8.45
N HIS A 63 -2.78 8.12 7.30
CA HIS A 63 -2.76 9.38 6.57
C HIS A 63 -4.17 9.83 6.13
N TYR A 64 -5.05 8.88 5.80
CA TYR A 64 -6.47 9.16 5.49
C TYR A 64 -7.32 9.40 6.76
N GLN A 65 -7.07 8.69 7.86
CA GLN A 65 -7.81 8.87 9.12
C GLN A 65 -7.51 10.21 9.80
N GLY A 66 -6.31 10.75 9.63
CA GLY A 66 -6.01 12.14 10.01
C GLY A 66 -6.93 13.15 9.31
N ALA A 67 -7.61 12.79 8.22
CA ALA A 67 -8.54 13.66 7.51
C ALA A 67 -9.91 13.80 8.20
N SER A 68 -10.41 12.76 8.88
CA SER A 68 -11.81 12.68 9.34
C SER A 68 -12.13 13.42 10.65
N ILE A 69 -11.14 13.97 11.36
CA ILE A 69 -11.37 14.68 12.64
C ILE A 69 -11.77 16.17 12.43
N SER A 70 -11.67 16.72 11.22
CA SER A 70 -11.88 18.16 10.95
C SER A 70 -13.27 18.52 10.42
N ALA A 71 -14.18 17.55 10.25
CA ALA A 71 -15.52 17.78 9.67
C ALA A 71 -16.65 17.71 10.71
N ALA A 72 -16.30 17.75 12.01
CA ALA A 72 -17.24 17.64 13.13
C ALA A 72 -17.16 18.83 14.11
N GLU A 73 -16.65 19.98 13.67
CA GLU A 73 -16.75 21.29 14.33
C GLU A 73 -17.40 22.29 13.36
#